data_AF-A0A2H0SAT5-F1
#
_entry.id   AF-A0A2H0SAT5-F1
#
_cell.length_a   1.000
_cell.length_b   1.000
_cell.length_c   1.000
_cell.angle_alpha   90.00
_cell.angle_beta   90.00
_cell.angle_gamma   90.00
#
_symmetry.space_group_name_H-M   'P 1'
#
loop_
_entity.id
_entity.type
_entity.pdbx_description
1 polymer ?
#
loop_
_entity_poly.entity_id
_entity_poly.type
_entity_poly.pdbx_seq_one_letter_code
_entity_poly.pdbx_strand_id
1 'polypeptide(L)'
;MKKDKLNSQFREQARKLSPKIGEQTLISKVYESFNKLLGVNNCIQIGSYPRFTSITPVHDLDILYILGSWDEVNHSPAYALQSLYDQIERDYENPTDYNIEAGLQTHSVTITYYHNGKEILSVDIVPAFKYSKNEFQQDTYKVPEVLKKKHGERRNAFYKELSEAHKQMDWIISDPRGYIKVATDTDQTSKGDFRKTVKILKAWKMNLAEHNENLKLKSFHIEQIITKYFQENSGLEIFDAIFGFFIDLPSIIENPNKIADRANNGKFIDDYLAKLTINQKQQIIKARDHFLMQLEEITDTNQFSTLLHVDFYVRKNEEKFLFDFGIPVCIDDTLSFEIDGYLRKKDGFREYAYKISTNGGRVGKKNSIKFRIEANSTSANQYKWKVKNDNSCSQPRGEITDGKTRNDPESTAYAGNHHVECFAIIDNLCIARSKQDVIIS
;
A
#
# COMPACT_ATOMS: atom_id res chain seq x y z
N MET A 1 -14.19 8.01 -13.81
CA MET A 1 -13.93 9.38 -13.30
C MET A 1 -12.64 9.92 -13.93
N LYS A 2 -12.55 11.20 -14.32
CA LYS A 2 -11.31 11.78 -14.91
C LYS A 2 -10.15 11.77 -13.91
N LYS A 3 -8.91 11.70 -14.43
CA LYS A 3 -7.68 11.63 -13.63
C LYS A 3 -7.52 12.77 -12.62
N ASP A 4 -7.77 14.02 -13.00
CA ASP A 4 -7.66 15.17 -12.09
C ASP A 4 -8.59 15.06 -10.87
N LYS A 5 -9.79 14.51 -11.09
CA LYS A 5 -10.76 14.29 -10.02
C LYS A 5 -10.31 13.12 -9.13
N LEU A 6 -9.77 12.04 -9.70
CA LEU A 6 -9.16 10.94 -8.93
C LEU A 6 -8.00 11.45 -8.06
N ASN A 7 -7.07 12.21 -8.64
CA ASN A 7 -5.96 12.83 -7.93
C ASN A 7 -6.45 13.69 -6.76
N SER A 8 -7.44 14.55 -7.01
CA SER A 8 -8.02 15.42 -5.97
C SER A 8 -8.65 14.62 -4.84
N GLN A 9 -9.38 13.56 -5.15
CA GLN A 9 -10.01 12.68 -4.16
C GLN A 9 -8.98 11.91 -3.34
N PHE A 10 -7.94 11.33 -3.96
CA PHE A 10 -6.85 10.68 -3.22
C PHE A 10 -6.11 11.65 -2.30
N ARG A 11 -5.86 12.88 -2.75
CA ARG A 11 -5.25 13.93 -1.91
C ARG A 11 -6.13 14.27 -0.70
N GLU A 12 -7.44 14.33 -0.88
CA GLU A 12 -8.40 14.55 0.23
C GLU A 12 -8.41 13.38 1.22
N GLN A 13 -8.48 12.14 0.72
CA GLN A 13 -8.44 10.94 1.56
C GLN A 13 -7.14 10.86 2.36
N ALA A 14 -5.99 11.17 1.75
CA ALA A 14 -4.71 11.18 2.44
C ALA A 14 -4.63 12.21 3.59
N ARG A 15 -5.34 13.34 3.48
CA ARG A 15 -5.45 14.31 4.58
C ARG A 15 -6.20 13.72 5.78
N LYS A 16 -7.25 12.93 5.53
CA LYS A 16 -8.03 12.24 6.57
C LYS A 16 -7.18 11.20 7.33
N LEU A 17 -6.16 10.64 6.68
CA LEU A 17 -5.23 9.68 7.27
C LEU A 17 -4.08 10.32 8.07
N SER A 18 -3.92 11.64 8.06
CA SER A 18 -2.82 12.30 8.78
C SER A 18 -3.09 12.42 10.29
N PRO A 19 -2.04 12.37 11.14
CA PRO A 19 -2.16 12.57 12.59
C PRO A 19 -2.96 13.82 12.94
N LYS A 20 -3.90 13.70 13.88
CA LYS A 20 -4.79 14.79 14.33
C LYS A 20 -4.09 15.69 15.33
N ILE A 21 -4.65 16.88 15.56
CA ILE A 21 -4.10 17.89 16.49
C ILE A 21 -3.92 17.33 17.91
N GLY A 22 -4.89 16.55 18.40
CA GLY A 22 -4.78 15.88 19.71
C GLY A 22 -3.59 14.93 19.81
N GLU A 23 -3.35 14.12 18.77
CA GLU A 23 -2.22 13.19 18.69
C GLU A 23 -0.89 13.95 18.59
N GLN A 24 -0.83 15.00 17.77
CA GLN A 24 0.36 15.84 17.65
C GLN A 24 0.71 16.52 18.98
N THR A 25 -0.31 16.94 19.73
CA THR A 25 -0.15 17.56 21.06
C THR A 25 0.35 16.53 22.08
N LEU A 26 -0.22 15.31 22.08
CA LEU A 26 0.22 14.20 22.92
C LEU A 26 1.69 13.84 22.63
N ILE A 27 2.04 13.65 21.35
CA ILE A 27 3.41 13.32 20.92
C ILE A 27 4.38 14.43 21.31
N SER A 28 4.00 15.70 21.18
CA SER A 28 4.87 16.82 21.58
C SER A 28 5.14 16.80 23.08
N LYS A 29 4.11 16.63 23.92
CA LYS A 29 4.25 16.52 25.38
C LYS A 29 5.12 15.32 25.80
N VAL A 30 4.89 14.16 25.19
CA VAL A 30 5.65 12.93 25.46
C VAL A 30 7.10 13.07 24.99
N TYR A 31 7.34 13.73 23.85
CA TYR A 31 8.71 14.00 23.42
C TYR A 31 9.43 14.97 24.36
N GLU A 32 8.74 16.02 24.83
CA GLU A 32 9.28 16.99 25.79
C GLU A 32 9.67 16.34 27.12
N SER A 33 8.89 15.40 27.65
CA SER A 33 9.24 14.68 28.90
C SER A 33 10.52 13.85 28.74
N PHE A 34 10.72 13.18 27.60
CA PHE A 34 11.98 12.47 27.34
C PHE A 34 13.16 13.42 27.15
N ASN A 35 12.96 14.60 26.55
CA ASN A 35 14.01 15.63 26.49
C ASN A 35 14.39 16.14 27.90
N LYS A 36 13.41 16.26 28.81
CA LYS A 36 13.68 16.63 30.22
C LYS A 36 14.48 15.55 30.94
N LEU A 37 14.17 14.28 30.72
CA LEU A 37 14.86 13.14 31.33
C LEU A 37 16.27 12.92 30.78
N LEU A 38 16.42 12.91 29.45
CA LEU A 38 17.62 12.43 28.75
C LEU A 38 18.51 13.57 28.21
N GLY A 39 18.02 14.81 28.29
CA GLY A 39 18.69 16.01 27.81
C GLY A 39 18.24 16.42 26.40
N VAL A 40 17.87 17.70 26.25
CA VAL A 40 17.29 18.27 25.02
C VAL A 40 18.17 18.05 23.78
N ASN A 41 19.49 18.12 23.94
CA ASN A 41 20.44 17.95 22.82
C ASN A 41 20.78 16.48 22.52
N ASN A 42 20.26 15.55 23.32
CA ASN A 42 20.55 14.12 23.22
C ASN A 42 19.40 13.34 22.58
N CYS A 43 18.21 13.92 22.45
CA CYS A 43 17.07 13.24 21.82
C CYS A 43 16.83 13.74 20.39
N ILE A 44 16.52 12.81 19.49
CA ILE A 44 16.08 13.12 18.12
C ILE A 44 14.87 12.25 17.80
N GLN A 45 13.75 12.87 17.38
CA GLN A 45 12.67 12.10 16.76
C GLN A 45 13.15 11.49 15.45
N ILE A 46 12.97 10.18 15.31
CA ILE A 46 13.28 9.42 14.10
C ILE A 46 12.04 8.66 13.63
N GLY A 47 12.18 7.79 12.64
CA GLY A 47 11.05 6.98 12.18
C GLY A 47 10.05 7.75 11.32
N SER A 48 8.82 7.24 11.24
CA SER A 48 7.82 7.73 10.28
C SER A 48 7.23 9.10 10.62
N TYR A 49 7.23 9.47 11.89
CA TYR A 49 6.64 10.71 12.38
C TYR A 49 7.37 11.97 11.87
N PRO A 50 8.69 12.15 12.08
CA PRO A 50 9.44 13.28 11.54
C PRO A 50 9.58 13.24 10.01
N ARG A 51 9.31 12.10 9.36
CA ARG A 51 9.20 12.01 7.89
C ARG A 51 7.83 12.47 7.37
N PHE A 52 6.88 12.72 8.28
CA PHE A 52 5.48 13.06 8.01
C PHE A 52 4.75 11.99 7.18
N THR A 53 5.14 10.73 7.35
CA THR A 53 4.54 9.57 6.69
C THR A 53 3.77 8.66 7.67
N SER A 54 3.68 9.02 8.95
CA SER A 54 2.76 8.37 9.90
C SER A 54 1.31 8.58 9.48
N ILE A 55 0.47 7.58 9.79
CA ILE A 55 -0.98 7.67 9.66
C ILE A 55 -1.62 7.82 11.05
N THR A 56 -2.90 8.17 11.09
CA THR A 56 -3.73 8.22 12.30
C THR A 56 -4.51 6.90 12.47
N PRO A 57 -4.60 6.35 13.69
CA PRO A 57 -3.91 6.82 14.89
C PRO A 57 -2.40 6.57 14.84
N VAL A 58 -1.61 7.43 15.49
CA VAL A 58 -0.16 7.25 15.61
C VAL A 58 0.14 6.25 16.73
N HIS A 59 0.49 5.02 16.35
CA HIS A 59 0.83 3.97 17.31
C HIS A 59 2.25 4.05 17.83
N ASP A 60 3.22 4.37 16.97
CA ASP A 60 4.64 4.28 17.32
C ASP A 60 5.34 5.64 17.14
N LEU A 61 6.09 6.06 18.17
CA LEU A 61 7.02 7.17 18.14
C LEU A 61 8.44 6.65 18.38
N ASP A 62 9.33 6.85 17.43
CA ASP A 62 10.74 6.46 17.57
C ASP A 62 11.58 7.67 18.03
N ILE A 63 12.36 7.48 19.11
CA ILE A 63 13.30 8.48 19.64
C ILE A 63 14.71 7.87 19.63
N LEU A 64 15.64 8.56 19.00
CA LEU A 64 17.06 8.25 19.13
C LEU A 64 17.63 8.98 20.36
N TYR A 65 18.27 8.25 21.27
CA TYR A 65 18.95 8.81 22.44
C TYR A 65 20.47 8.73 22.27
N ILE A 66 21.11 9.89 22.14
CA ILE A 66 22.55 10.03 21.88
C ILE A 66 23.32 9.96 23.20
N LEU A 67 24.05 8.87 23.38
CA LEU A 67 24.92 8.62 24.54
C LEU A 67 26.27 9.33 24.43
N GLY A 68 26.71 9.64 23.21
CA GLY A 68 28.00 10.25 22.96
C GLY A 68 28.49 10.01 21.53
N SER A 69 29.81 10.12 21.34
CA SER A 69 30.48 9.71 20.10
C SER A 69 30.94 8.26 20.21
N TRP A 70 30.93 7.54 19.10
CA TRP A 70 31.44 6.18 19.03
C TRP A 70 32.95 6.18 19.23
N ASP A 71 33.43 5.26 20.05
CA ASP A 71 34.85 4.92 20.19
C ASP A 71 35.02 3.39 20.14
N GLU A 72 36.26 2.92 20.01
CA GLU A 72 36.57 1.48 19.93
C GLU A 72 36.56 0.78 21.30
N VAL A 73 36.28 1.51 22.38
CA VAL A 73 36.15 0.92 23.72
C VAL A 73 34.80 0.20 23.82
N ASN A 74 34.77 -0.86 24.62
CA ASN A 74 33.72 -1.88 24.66
C ASN A 74 32.32 -1.34 25.04
N HIS A 75 31.61 -0.73 24.09
CA HIS A 75 30.19 -0.39 24.21
C HIS A 75 29.37 -1.67 24.13
N SER A 76 28.81 -2.15 25.24
CA SER A 76 27.87 -3.28 25.22
C SER A 76 26.45 -2.78 24.91
N PRO A 77 25.78 -3.22 23.81
CA PRO A 77 24.41 -2.81 23.53
C PRO A 77 23.45 -3.21 24.66
N ALA A 78 23.64 -4.39 25.25
CA ALA A 78 22.83 -4.86 26.36
C ALA A 78 22.97 -3.96 27.60
N TYR A 79 24.19 -3.50 27.89
CA TYR A 79 24.42 -2.54 28.98
C TYR A 79 23.78 -1.18 28.70
N ALA A 80 23.92 -0.65 27.47
CA ALA A 80 23.31 0.62 27.09
C ALA A 80 21.77 0.58 27.20
N LEU A 81 21.16 -0.52 26.76
CA LEU A 81 19.71 -0.75 26.86
C LEU A 81 19.26 -0.89 28.32
N GLN A 82 19.98 -1.69 29.13
CA GLN A 82 19.64 -1.87 30.54
C GLN A 82 19.79 -0.57 31.33
N SER A 83 20.88 0.18 31.11
CA SER A 83 21.11 1.47 31.76
C SER A 83 20.02 2.49 31.42
N LEU A 84 19.57 2.52 30.16
CA LEU A 84 18.46 3.37 29.73
C LEU A 84 17.14 2.95 30.39
N TYR A 85 16.86 1.64 30.43
CA TYR A 85 15.65 1.10 31.08
C TYR A 85 15.62 1.46 32.56
N ASP A 86 16.72 1.23 33.27
CA ASP A 86 16.83 1.52 34.70
C ASP A 86 16.69 3.02 34.99
N GLN A 87 17.20 3.88 34.11
CA GLN A 87 17.02 5.33 34.22
C GLN A 87 15.56 5.74 34.02
N ILE A 88 14.87 5.16 33.04
CA ILE A 88 13.46 5.44 32.81
C ILE A 88 12.59 4.98 33.98
N GLU A 89 12.82 3.76 34.50
CA GLU A 89 12.05 3.23 35.64
C GLU A 89 12.20 4.08 36.91
N ARG A 90 13.37 4.67 37.13
CA ARG A 90 13.63 5.50 38.32
C ARG A 90 13.14 6.94 38.18
N ASP A 91 13.40 7.55 37.03
CA ASP A 91 13.42 9.02 36.91
C ASP A 91 12.39 9.56 35.91
N TYR A 92 11.66 8.71 35.17
CA TYR A 92 10.71 9.17 34.16
C TYR A 92 9.43 9.74 34.76
N GLU A 93 9.18 11.02 34.49
CA GLU A 93 7.94 11.70 34.82
C GLU A 93 6.95 11.62 33.64
N ASN A 94 5.90 10.81 33.79
CA ASN A 94 4.82 10.71 32.81
C ASN A 94 4.06 12.05 32.69
N PRO A 95 4.04 12.71 31.50
CA PRO A 95 3.39 14.00 31.31
C PRO A 95 1.88 13.89 31.03
N THR A 96 1.28 12.71 31.26
CA THR A 96 -0.10 12.38 30.88
C THR A 96 -0.83 11.68 32.01
N ASP A 97 -2.16 11.60 31.90
CA ASP A 97 -3.01 10.82 32.81
C ASP A 97 -3.13 9.33 32.40
N TYR A 98 -2.36 8.89 31.39
CA TYR A 98 -2.38 7.50 30.92
C TYR A 98 -1.52 6.60 31.81
N ASN A 99 -1.90 5.33 31.92
CA ASN A 99 -1.04 4.33 32.55
C ASN A 99 0.14 4.03 31.62
N ILE A 100 1.32 3.82 32.17
CA ILE A 100 2.51 3.47 31.38
C ILE A 100 3.05 2.09 31.76
N GLU A 101 3.63 1.41 30.78
CA GLU A 101 4.43 0.20 30.97
C GLU A 101 5.75 0.39 30.24
N ALA A 102 6.86 0.18 30.95
CA ALA A 102 8.19 0.16 30.34
C ALA A 102 8.59 -1.28 30.01
N GLY A 103 9.22 -1.48 28.85
CA GLY A 103 9.68 -2.77 28.39
C GLY A 103 11.04 -2.72 27.69
N LEU A 104 11.91 -3.67 28.02
CA LEU A 104 13.20 -3.83 27.36
C LEU A 104 13.07 -4.64 26.06
N GLN A 105 13.43 -4.05 24.92
CA GLN A 105 13.53 -4.71 23.61
C GLN A 105 14.99 -4.98 23.21
N THR A 106 15.18 -5.71 22.11
CA THR A 106 16.52 -6.03 21.58
C THR A 106 17.24 -4.82 21.01
N HIS A 107 16.49 -3.74 20.72
CA HIS A 107 17.01 -2.55 20.06
C HIS A 107 16.53 -1.22 20.64
N SER A 108 15.55 -1.25 21.54
CA SER A 108 14.95 -0.07 22.16
C SER A 108 14.54 -0.37 23.60
N VAL A 109 14.31 0.69 24.36
CA VAL A 109 13.44 0.66 25.53
C VAL A 109 12.09 1.25 25.11
N THR A 110 11.03 0.47 25.25
CA THR A 110 9.68 0.84 24.83
C THR A 110 8.87 1.33 26.02
N ILE A 111 8.22 2.49 25.89
CA ILE A 111 7.24 2.99 26.86
C ILE A 111 5.87 2.99 26.21
N THR A 112 4.95 2.17 26.71
CA THR A 112 3.60 2.02 26.16
C THR A 112 2.59 2.73 27.06
N TYR A 113 1.80 3.63 26.48
CA TYR A 113 0.75 4.41 27.14
C TYR A 113 -0.60 3.74 26.91
N TYR A 114 -1.35 3.52 27.99
CA TYR A 114 -2.65 2.87 27.97
C TYR A 114 -3.76 3.77 28.52
N HIS A 115 -4.92 3.69 27.88
CA HIS A 115 -6.16 4.25 28.38
C HIS A 115 -7.26 3.20 28.33
N ASN A 116 -7.88 2.89 29.48
CA ASN A 116 -8.92 1.87 29.61
C ASN A 116 -8.52 0.50 29.02
N GLY A 117 -7.27 0.09 29.24
CA GLY A 117 -6.73 -1.19 28.75
C GLY A 117 -6.42 -1.24 27.25
N LYS A 118 -6.55 -0.13 26.52
CA LYS A 118 -6.15 -0.01 25.12
C LYS A 118 -4.85 0.78 25.00
N GLU A 119 -3.93 0.28 24.19
CA GLU A 119 -2.72 1.00 23.81
C GLU A 119 -3.08 2.24 23.01
N ILE A 120 -2.54 3.38 23.43
CA ILE A 120 -2.76 4.71 22.80
C ILE A 120 -1.53 5.15 22.02
N LEU A 121 -0.35 4.92 22.58
CA LEU A 121 0.92 5.29 21.99
C LEU A 121 2.01 4.38 22.56
N SER A 122 2.92 3.94 21.72
CA SER A 122 4.16 3.28 22.06
C SER A 122 5.33 4.17 21.67
N VAL A 123 6.31 4.31 22.55
CA VAL A 123 7.51 5.12 22.30
C VAL A 123 8.74 4.23 22.38
N ASP A 124 9.43 4.05 21.27
CA ASP A 124 10.67 3.28 21.19
C ASP A 124 11.88 4.22 21.31
N ILE A 125 12.61 4.09 22.42
CA ILE A 125 13.81 4.90 22.71
C ILE A 125 15.04 4.04 22.41
N VAL A 126 15.77 4.43 21.38
CA VAL A 126 16.92 3.69 20.84
C VAL A 126 18.22 4.37 21.30
N PRO A 127 19.01 3.76 22.20
CA PRO A 127 20.31 4.31 22.57
C PRO A 127 21.26 4.27 21.38
N ALA A 128 22.08 5.31 21.23
CA ALA A 128 22.88 5.50 20.04
C ALA A 128 24.18 6.27 20.30
N PHE A 129 25.19 5.95 19.52
CA PHE A 129 26.44 6.71 19.46
C PHE A 129 26.61 7.35 18.08
N LYS A 130 27.05 8.61 18.05
CA LYS A 130 27.41 9.27 16.79
C LYS A 130 28.61 8.58 16.17
N TYR A 131 28.52 8.18 14.91
CA TYR A 131 29.51 7.33 14.27
C TYR A 131 30.26 8.03 13.13
N SER A 132 29.52 8.61 12.19
CA SER A 132 30.08 9.22 10.98
C SER A 132 29.13 10.30 10.44
N LYS A 133 29.35 10.73 9.20
CA LYS A 133 28.49 11.66 8.45
C LYS A 133 27.96 10.98 7.19
N ASN A 134 26.70 11.29 6.84
CA ASN A 134 26.10 10.88 5.57
C ASN A 134 26.40 11.88 4.44
N GLU A 135 25.85 11.65 3.25
CA GLU A 135 26.02 12.49 2.06
C GLU A 135 25.49 13.93 2.24
N PHE A 136 24.65 14.16 3.26
CA PHE A 136 24.10 15.47 3.62
C PHE A 136 24.86 16.15 4.77
N GLN A 137 26.04 15.64 5.17
CA GLN A 137 26.84 16.12 6.30
C GLN A 137 26.12 15.99 7.67
N GLN A 138 25.11 15.13 7.76
CA GLN A 138 24.38 14.84 8.99
C GLN A 138 24.98 13.61 9.69
N ASP A 139 24.90 13.58 11.03
CA ASP A 139 25.40 12.46 11.83
C ASP A 139 24.69 11.15 11.45
N THR A 140 25.46 10.09 11.24
CA THR A 140 25.01 8.69 11.27
C THR A 140 25.33 8.08 12.63
N TYR A 141 24.69 6.96 12.96
CA TYR A 141 24.72 6.42 14.30
C TYR A 141 25.03 4.93 14.33
N LYS A 142 25.60 4.48 15.44
CA LYS A 142 25.59 3.07 15.85
C LYS A 142 24.41 2.87 16.79
N VAL A 143 23.54 1.90 16.48
CA VAL A 143 22.38 1.50 17.29
C VAL A 143 22.41 0.00 17.57
N PRO A 144 21.79 -0.52 18.64
CA PRO A 144 21.74 -1.95 18.91
C PRO A 144 21.01 -2.71 17.79
N GLU A 145 21.47 -3.93 17.49
CA GLU A 145 20.87 -4.75 16.45
C GLU A 145 19.47 -5.28 16.82
N VAL A 146 18.53 -5.17 15.88
CA VAL A 146 17.22 -5.83 15.99
C VAL A 146 17.37 -7.34 15.79
N LEU A 147 17.50 -8.09 16.88
CA LEU A 147 17.45 -9.55 16.83
C LEU A 147 16.02 -10.05 16.56
N LYS A 148 15.83 -10.79 15.45
CA LYS A 148 14.54 -11.35 15.04
C LYS A 148 14.16 -12.52 15.97
N LYS A 149 13.11 -12.37 16.80
CA LYS A 149 12.52 -13.48 17.57
C LYS A 149 11.98 -14.58 16.66
N LYS A 150 12.10 -15.85 17.07
CA LYS A 150 11.32 -16.95 16.47
C LYS A 150 9.89 -16.89 17.00
N HIS A 151 8.91 -17.20 16.14
CA HIS A 151 7.50 -17.21 16.53
C HIS A 151 7.27 -18.25 17.65
N GLY A 152 6.63 -17.85 18.76
CA GLY A 152 6.21 -18.76 19.85
C GLY A 152 7.07 -18.74 21.12
N GLU A 153 8.21 -18.04 21.15
CA GLU A 153 9.05 -17.95 22.36
C GLU A 153 8.53 -16.86 23.32
N ARG A 154 8.38 -17.22 24.61
CA ARG A 154 8.07 -16.26 25.68
C ARG A 154 9.24 -15.25 25.81
N ARG A 155 8.94 -13.95 25.97
CA ARG A 155 9.93 -12.86 26.06
C ARG A 155 11.09 -13.17 27.01
N ASN A 156 10.80 -13.68 28.20
CA ASN A 156 11.81 -13.98 29.21
C ASN A 156 12.71 -15.17 28.83
N ALA A 157 12.20 -16.13 28.05
CA ALA A 157 12.99 -17.27 27.57
C ALA A 157 13.99 -16.84 26.49
N PHE A 158 13.61 -15.94 25.58
CA PHE A 158 14.49 -15.45 24.52
C PHE A 158 15.69 -14.64 25.05
N TYR A 159 15.48 -13.77 26.04
CA TYR A 159 16.60 -13.05 26.68
C TYR A 159 17.48 -13.96 27.53
N LYS A 160 16.88 -14.95 28.20
CA LYS A 160 17.61 -15.97 28.94
C LYS A 160 18.47 -16.83 28.00
N GLU A 161 17.94 -17.23 26.84
CA GLU A 161 18.69 -17.93 25.80
C GLU A 161 19.80 -17.08 25.18
N LEU A 162 19.61 -15.77 24.95
CA LEU A 162 20.69 -14.90 24.46
C LEU A 162 21.83 -14.78 25.48
N SER A 163 21.49 -14.69 26.77
CA SER A 163 22.44 -14.74 27.89
C SER A 163 23.14 -16.10 27.98
N GLU A 164 22.42 -17.20 27.84
CA GLU A 164 22.97 -18.57 27.95
C GLU A 164 23.79 -18.98 26.71
N ALA A 165 23.42 -18.51 25.52
CA ALA A 165 24.03 -18.88 24.24
C ALA A 165 25.24 -18.01 23.84
N HIS A 166 25.68 -17.05 24.66
CA HIS A 166 26.79 -16.13 24.37
C HIS A 166 26.67 -15.40 23.01
N LYS A 167 25.46 -15.25 22.46
CA LYS A 167 25.24 -14.46 21.25
C LYS A 167 25.27 -12.98 21.64
N GLN A 168 26.40 -12.32 21.39
CA GLN A 168 26.52 -10.88 21.60
C GLN A 168 25.52 -10.14 20.71
N MET A 169 24.78 -9.21 21.31
CA MET A 169 24.12 -8.15 20.55
C MET A 169 25.22 -7.27 19.96
N ASP A 170 25.10 -6.96 18.67
CA ASP A 170 26.05 -6.09 17.97
C ASP A 170 25.48 -4.69 17.76
N TRP A 171 26.38 -3.73 17.46
CA TRP A 171 26.01 -2.39 17.02
C TRP A 171 25.95 -2.32 15.49
N ILE A 172 24.80 -1.93 14.95
CA ILE A 172 24.60 -1.70 13.52
C ILE A 172 24.66 -0.21 13.17
N ILE A 173 25.08 0.11 11.95
CA ILE A 173 25.06 1.49 11.44
C ILE A 173 23.63 1.85 11.04
N SER A 174 23.19 3.06 11.37
CA SER A 174 21.86 3.60 11.07
C SER A 174 21.98 5.07 10.63
N ASP A 175 21.18 5.47 9.65
CA ASP A 175 21.11 6.86 9.14
C ASP A 175 19.65 7.37 9.11
N PRO A 176 19.03 7.59 10.28
CA PRO A 176 17.66 8.07 10.35
C PRO A 176 17.51 9.50 9.81
N ARG A 177 18.53 10.35 9.95
CA ARG A 177 18.50 11.75 9.49
C ARG A 177 18.50 11.83 7.97
N GLY A 178 19.30 10.99 7.31
CA GLY A 178 19.30 10.87 5.87
C GLY A 178 17.95 10.42 5.32
N TYR A 179 17.29 9.43 5.94
CA TYR A 179 15.93 9.06 5.55
C TYR A 179 14.93 10.22 5.70
N ILE A 180 15.07 11.05 6.75
CA ILE A 180 14.26 12.27 6.92
C ILE A 180 14.53 13.28 5.80
N LYS A 181 15.80 13.51 5.45
CA LYS A 181 16.19 14.42 4.39
C LYS A 181 15.65 13.97 3.03
N VAL A 182 15.84 12.71 2.68
CA VAL A 182 15.33 12.13 1.42
C VAL A 182 13.81 12.21 1.34
N ALA A 183 13.09 11.85 2.40
CA ALA A 183 11.64 11.96 2.43
C ALA A 183 11.17 13.42 2.26
N THR A 184 11.91 14.38 2.84
CA THR A 184 11.60 15.81 2.74
C THR A 184 11.80 16.33 1.32
N ASP A 185 12.94 16.04 0.71
CA ASP A 185 13.26 16.49 -0.66
C ASP A 185 12.33 15.87 -1.70
N THR A 186 12.00 14.59 -1.53
CA THR A 186 11.07 13.86 -2.39
C THR A 186 9.66 14.47 -2.28
N ASP A 187 9.22 14.84 -1.07
CA ASP A 187 7.93 15.49 -0.88
C ASP A 187 7.88 16.90 -1.47
N GLN A 188 8.95 17.67 -1.33
CA GLN A 188 9.06 19.00 -1.93
C GLN A 188 8.97 18.92 -3.46
N THR A 189 9.72 18.00 -4.06
CA THR A 189 9.76 17.82 -5.52
C THR A 189 8.41 17.34 -6.07
N SER A 190 7.74 16.42 -5.36
CA SER A 190 6.42 15.90 -5.72
C SER A 190 5.25 16.79 -5.29
N LYS A 191 5.51 18.00 -4.77
CA LYS A 191 4.49 18.94 -4.28
C LYS A 191 3.52 18.30 -3.26
N GLY A 192 4.06 17.41 -2.43
CA GLY A 192 3.35 16.72 -1.37
C GLY A 192 2.69 15.41 -1.77
N ASP A 193 2.74 14.97 -3.03
CA ASP A 193 2.08 13.72 -3.46
C ASP A 193 2.83 12.48 -2.94
N PHE A 194 4.14 12.55 -2.71
CA PHE A 194 4.91 11.49 -2.07
C PHE A 194 4.34 11.09 -0.70
N ARG A 195 4.27 12.01 0.27
CA ARG A 195 3.77 11.68 1.62
C ARG A 195 2.32 11.22 1.60
N LYS A 196 1.48 11.80 0.73
CA LYS A 196 0.08 11.41 0.58
C LYS A 196 -0.08 9.99 0.04
N THR A 197 0.69 9.64 -0.99
CA THR A 197 0.76 8.28 -1.54
C THR A 197 1.16 7.27 -0.48
N VAL A 198 2.24 7.55 0.27
CA VAL A 198 2.71 6.68 1.35
C VAL A 198 1.63 6.45 2.40
N LYS A 199 0.89 7.49 2.81
CA LYS A 199 -0.20 7.37 3.79
C LYS A 199 -1.34 6.49 3.30
N ILE A 200 -1.77 6.65 2.05
CA ILE A 200 -2.82 5.82 1.44
C ILE A 200 -2.41 4.34 1.45
N LEU A 201 -1.18 4.04 1.02
CA LEU A 201 -0.70 2.65 0.94
C LEU A 201 -0.44 2.04 2.32
N LYS A 202 0.01 2.84 3.30
CA LYS A 202 0.11 2.40 4.71
C LYS A 202 -1.27 2.06 5.29
N ALA A 203 -2.30 2.86 4.99
CA ALA A 203 -3.65 2.59 5.44
C ALA A 203 -4.22 1.31 4.80
N TRP A 204 -4.04 1.10 3.49
CA TRP A 204 -4.40 -0.16 2.84
C TRP A 204 -3.65 -1.36 3.48
N LYS A 205 -2.34 -1.23 3.72
CA LYS A 205 -1.53 -2.25 4.40
C LYS A 205 -2.00 -2.53 5.82
N MET A 206 -2.49 -1.52 6.54
CA MET A 206 -3.04 -1.68 7.89
C MET A 206 -4.31 -2.54 7.84
N ASN A 207 -5.25 -2.19 6.96
CA ASN A 207 -6.48 -2.95 6.75
C ASN A 207 -6.21 -4.40 6.30
N LEU A 208 -5.14 -4.62 5.51
CA LEU A 208 -4.69 -5.96 5.15
C LEU A 208 -4.23 -6.78 6.38
N ALA A 209 -3.48 -6.15 7.28
CA ALA A 209 -2.98 -6.78 8.51
C ALA A 209 -4.09 -7.05 9.54
N GLU A 210 -5.15 -6.23 9.56
CA GLU A 210 -6.34 -6.48 10.40
C GLU A 210 -7.08 -7.77 10.00
N HIS A 211 -7.12 -8.09 8.70
CA HIS A 211 -7.71 -9.35 8.21
C HIS A 211 -6.83 -10.56 8.53
N ASN A 212 -5.51 -10.39 8.43
CA ASN A 212 -4.56 -11.45 8.75
C ASN A 212 -3.21 -10.85 9.13
N GLU A 213 -2.88 -10.91 10.42
CA GLU A 213 -1.64 -10.37 10.98
C GLU A 213 -0.37 -10.99 10.37
N ASN A 214 -0.49 -12.15 9.70
CA ASN A 214 0.62 -12.83 9.04
C ASN A 214 0.92 -12.27 7.63
N LEU A 215 0.08 -11.38 7.09
CA LEU A 215 0.32 -10.68 5.81
C LEU A 215 1.17 -9.42 6.03
N LYS A 216 2.38 -9.63 6.55
CA LYS A 216 3.26 -8.53 7.01
C LYS A 216 4.00 -7.87 5.85
N LEU A 217 3.46 -6.77 5.33
CA LEU A 217 4.23 -5.80 4.56
C LEU A 217 4.73 -4.68 5.49
N LYS A 218 6.02 -4.37 5.46
CA LYS A 218 6.58 -3.32 6.32
C LYS A 218 6.24 -1.93 5.75
N SER A 219 5.68 -1.06 6.59
CA SER A 219 5.34 0.33 6.23
C SER A 219 6.55 1.12 5.71
N PHE A 220 7.74 0.85 6.28
CA PHE A 220 8.98 1.48 5.83
C PHE A 220 9.43 1.00 4.44
N HIS A 221 9.23 -0.29 4.12
CA HIS A 221 9.52 -0.82 2.79
C HIS A 221 8.61 -0.17 1.72
N ILE A 222 7.31 -0.09 1.99
CA ILE A 222 6.35 0.62 1.11
C ILE A 222 6.82 2.06 0.88
N GLU A 223 7.18 2.77 1.96
CA GLU A 223 7.69 4.14 1.84
C GLU A 223 8.91 4.26 0.92
N GLN A 224 9.88 3.34 1.01
CA GLN A 224 11.06 3.36 0.15
C GLN A 224 10.76 3.00 -1.32
N ILE A 225 9.77 2.14 -1.59
CA ILE A 225 9.30 1.90 -2.97
C ILE A 225 8.77 3.20 -3.56
N ILE A 226 7.91 3.90 -2.82
CA ILE A 226 7.31 5.15 -3.28
C ILE A 226 8.37 6.27 -3.41
N THR A 227 9.38 6.29 -2.53
CA THR A 227 10.53 7.20 -2.69
C THR A 227 11.18 7.00 -4.06
N LYS A 228 11.45 5.75 -4.47
CA LYS A 228 12.04 5.46 -5.80
C LYS A 228 11.15 5.96 -6.94
N TYR A 229 9.84 5.69 -6.89
CA TYR A 229 8.92 6.15 -7.94
C TYR A 229 8.98 7.66 -8.16
N PHE A 230 8.94 8.46 -7.09
CA PHE A 230 8.97 9.92 -7.21
C PHE A 230 10.37 10.49 -7.50
N GLN A 231 11.44 9.77 -7.18
CA GLN A 231 12.81 10.14 -7.55
C GLN A 231 13.11 9.84 -9.02
N GLU A 232 12.58 8.73 -9.55
CA GLU A 232 12.73 8.33 -10.95
C GLU A 232 11.85 9.18 -11.88
N ASN A 233 10.68 9.61 -11.40
CA ASN A 233 9.78 10.48 -12.14
C ASN A 233 9.21 11.60 -11.25
N SER A 234 9.79 12.80 -11.34
CA SER A 234 9.34 13.97 -10.59
C SER A 234 7.98 14.51 -11.05
N GLY A 235 7.51 14.12 -12.23
CA GLY A 235 6.20 14.51 -12.78
C GLY A 235 5.07 13.54 -12.43
N LEU A 236 5.37 12.47 -11.69
CA LEU A 236 4.39 11.47 -11.28
C LEU A 236 3.34 12.10 -10.35
N GLU A 237 2.06 11.81 -10.57
CA GLU A 237 0.99 12.24 -9.67
C GLU A 237 0.55 11.12 -8.73
N ILE A 238 -0.16 11.49 -7.66
CA ILE A 238 -0.65 10.52 -6.65
C ILE A 238 -1.42 9.34 -7.25
N PHE A 239 -2.28 9.53 -8.26
CA PHE A 239 -3.01 8.43 -8.89
C PHE A 239 -2.06 7.45 -9.56
N ASP A 240 -1.08 7.95 -10.32
CA ASP A 240 -0.12 7.13 -11.04
C ASP A 240 0.75 6.32 -10.08
N ALA A 241 1.20 6.95 -8.99
CA ALA A 241 2.02 6.29 -7.98
C ALA A 241 1.25 5.20 -7.22
N ILE A 242 -0.02 5.42 -6.89
CA ILE A 242 -0.89 4.42 -6.26
C ILE A 242 -1.14 3.26 -7.24
N PHE A 243 -1.57 3.56 -8.46
CA PHE A 243 -1.84 2.54 -9.47
C PHE A 243 -0.57 1.72 -9.76
N GLY A 244 0.55 2.39 -10.01
CA GLY A 244 1.86 1.77 -10.24
C GLY A 244 2.29 0.83 -9.12
N PHE A 245 2.14 1.24 -7.85
CA PHE A 245 2.44 0.37 -6.70
C PHE A 245 1.65 -0.94 -6.76
N PHE A 246 0.34 -0.87 -7.02
CA PHE A 246 -0.49 -2.07 -7.07
C PHE A 246 -0.20 -2.95 -8.30
N ILE A 247 0.16 -2.35 -9.45
CA ILE A 247 0.64 -3.08 -10.63
C ILE A 247 1.94 -3.84 -10.33
N ASP A 248 2.89 -3.18 -9.66
CA ASP A 248 4.21 -3.77 -9.37
C ASP A 248 4.20 -4.73 -8.19
N LEU A 249 3.19 -4.65 -7.30
CA LEU A 249 3.09 -5.43 -6.08
C LEU A 249 3.39 -6.94 -6.23
N PRO A 250 2.84 -7.68 -7.21
CA PRO A 250 3.21 -9.08 -7.43
C PRO A 250 4.72 -9.28 -7.68
N SER A 251 5.35 -8.40 -8.46
CA SER A 251 6.81 -8.45 -8.70
C SER A 251 7.59 -8.08 -7.44
N ILE A 252 7.14 -7.06 -6.70
CA ILE A 252 7.75 -6.61 -5.45
C ILE A 252 7.80 -7.75 -4.43
N ILE A 253 6.70 -8.45 -4.19
CA ILE A 253 6.66 -9.52 -3.18
C ILE A 253 7.36 -10.80 -3.62
N GLU A 254 7.57 -10.99 -4.93
CA GLU A 254 8.27 -12.16 -5.47
C GLU A 254 9.78 -12.00 -5.42
N ASN A 255 10.28 -10.77 -5.55
CA ASN A 255 11.69 -10.48 -5.70
C ASN A 255 12.25 -9.71 -4.49
N PRO A 256 12.66 -10.40 -3.41
CA PRO A 256 13.31 -9.75 -2.25
C PRO A 256 14.69 -9.17 -2.60
N ASN A 257 15.22 -8.37 -1.67
CA ASN A 257 16.57 -7.80 -1.70
C ASN A 257 16.80 -6.80 -2.86
N LYS A 258 15.84 -5.91 -3.09
CA LYS A 258 15.90 -4.87 -4.15
C LYS A 258 16.11 -3.46 -3.62
N ILE A 259 15.97 -3.25 -2.31
CA ILE A 259 16.18 -1.93 -1.70
C ILE A 259 17.24 -2.05 -0.60
N ALA A 260 18.47 -1.66 -0.93
CA ALA A 260 19.56 -1.59 0.03
C ALA A 260 19.27 -0.53 1.11
N ASP A 261 19.68 -0.81 2.34
CA ASP A 261 19.66 0.17 3.41
C ASP A 261 20.75 1.21 3.20
N ARG A 262 20.40 2.50 3.36
CA ARG A 262 21.33 3.61 3.10
C ARG A 262 22.56 3.62 4.02
N ALA A 263 22.43 3.07 5.23
CA ALA A 263 23.50 3.04 6.22
C ALA A 263 24.37 1.78 6.08
N ASN A 264 23.88 0.77 5.36
CA ASN A 264 24.61 -0.46 5.08
C ASN A 264 24.13 -1.10 3.77
N ASN A 265 24.89 -0.87 2.69
CA ASN A 265 24.60 -1.40 1.36
C ASN A 265 24.56 -2.95 1.27
N GLY A 266 25.12 -3.66 2.27
CA GLY A 266 25.05 -5.12 2.36
C GLY A 266 23.75 -5.66 2.97
N LYS A 267 22.88 -4.78 3.51
CA LYS A 267 21.59 -5.14 4.11
C LYS A 267 20.45 -4.59 3.27
N PHE A 268 19.39 -5.38 3.13
CA PHE A 268 18.23 -4.99 2.34
C PHE A 268 17.00 -4.78 3.23
N ILE A 269 16.27 -3.69 2.99
CA ILE A 269 15.07 -3.30 3.74
C ILE A 269 13.96 -4.33 3.55
N ASP A 270 13.94 -4.95 2.38
CA ASP A 270 12.94 -5.88 1.89
C ASP A 270 13.35 -7.37 2.01
N ASP A 271 14.42 -7.67 2.77
CA ASP A 271 14.91 -9.02 3.05
C ASP A 271 13.82 -9.95 3.63
N TYR A 272 12.87 -9.37 4.34
CA TYR A 272 11.80 -10.07 5.04
C TYR A 272 10.82 -10.73 4.08
N LEU A 273 10.73 -10.26 2.83
CA LEU A 273 9.83 -10.84 1.82
C LEU A 273 10.20 -12.29 1.49
N ALA A 274 11.47 -12.67 1.64
CA ALA A 274 11.93 -14.05 1.47
C ALA A 274 11.27 -15.03 2.47
N LYS A 275 10.68 -14.52 3.56
CA LYS A 275 9.97 -15.31 4.57
C LYS A 275 8.49 -15.48 4.27
N LEU A 276 7.94 -14.78 3.29
CA LEU A 276 6.54 -14.94 2.91
C LEU A 276 6.33 -16.26 2.17
N THR A 277 5.39 -17.05 2.67
CA THR A 277 4.92 -18.28 2.02
C THR A 277 4.18 -17.96 0.72
N ILE A 278 4.09 -18.96 -0.18
CA ILE A 278 3.32 -18.85 -1.43
C ILE A 278 1.86 -18.46 -1.15
N ASN A 279 1.23 -19.06 -0.14
CA ASN A 279 -0.15 -18.74 0.22
C ASN A 279 -0.29 -17.28 0.69
N GLN A 280 0.64 -16.77 1.50
CA GLN A 280 0.61 -15.35 1.93
C GLN A 280 0.75 -14.41 0.73
N LYS A 281 1.68 -14.69 -0.19
CA LYS A 281 1.83 -13.91 -1.43
C LYS A 281 0.54 -13.93 -2.27
N GLN A 282 -0.09 -15.09 -2.41
CA GLN A 282 -1.37 -15.22 -3.10
C GLN A 282 -2.49 -14.42 -2.44
N GLN A 283 -2.58 -14.39 -1.10
CA GLN A 283 -3.59 -13.57 -0.41
C GLN A 283 -3.34 -12.06 -0.63
N ILE A 284 -2.08 -11.61 -0.62
CA ILE A 284 -1.73 -10.22 -0.95
C ILE A 284 -2.18 -9.89 -2.39
N ILE A 285 -1.99 -10.80 -3.33
CA ILE A 285 -2.41 -10.65 -4.73
C ILE A 285 -3.94 -10.56 -4.86
N LYS A 286 -4.69 -11.36 -4.09
CA LYS A 286 -6.17 -11.30 -4.08
C LYS A 286 -6.68 -9.97 -3.49
N ALA A 287 -6.04 -9.47 -2.43
CA ALA A 287 -6.35 -8.16 -1.85
C ALA A 287 -6.03 -7.00 -2.81
N ARG A 288 -4.92 -7.11 -3.55
CA ARG A 288 -4.59 -6.18 -4.64
C ARG A 288 -5.65 -6.19 -5.73
N ASP A 289 -6.08 -7.37 -6.18
CA ASP A 289 -7.10 -7.48 -7.22
C ASP A 289 -8.40 -6.80 -6.80
N HIS A 290 -8.84 -7.01 -5.56
CA HIS A 290 -10.00 -6.32 -5.03
C HIS A 290 -9.87 -4.80 -5.09
N PHE A 291 -8.73 -4.25 -4.63
CA PHE A 291 -8.47 -2.80 -4.70
C PHE A 291 -8.52 -2.28 -6.15
N LEU A 292 -7.80 -2.93 -7.07
CA LEU A 292 -7.71 -2.48 -8.47
C LEU A 292 -9.04 -2.60 -9.20
N MET A 293 -9.84 -3.63 -8.91
CA MET A 293 -11.20 -3.76 -9.44
C MET A 293 -12.10 -2.62 -8.97
N GLN A 294 -12.08 -2.29 -7.68
CA GLN A 294 -12.85 -1.16 -7.16
C GLN A 294 -12.40 0.17 -7.78
N LEU A 295 -11.09 0.34 -8.00
CA LEU A 295 -10.53 1.52 -8.65
C LEU A 295 -10.97 1.63 -10.12
N GLU A 296 -11.00 0.52 -10.86
CA GLU A 296 -11.48 0.46 -12.25
C GLU A 296 -12.97 0.82 -12.37
N GLU A 297 -13.77 0.48 -11.36
CA GLU A 297 -15.22 0.74 -11.30
C GLU A 297 -15.61 2.11 -10.72
N ILE A 298 -14.64 2.96 -10.39
CA ILE A 298 -14.91 4.20 -9.66
C ILE A 298 -15.56 5.28 -10.55
N THR A 299 -16.74 5.72 -10.13
CA THR A 299 -17.57 6.72 -10.82
C THR A 299 -17.94 7.88 -9.92
N ASP A 300 -18.10 7.64 -8.61
CA ASP A 300 -18.47 8.61 -7.59
C ASP A 300 -17.38 8.75 -6.51
N THR A 301 -17.21 9.97 -6.01
CA THR A 301 -16.43 10.34 -4.84
C THR A 301 -16.80 9.55 -3.57
N ASN A 302 -18.07 9.17 -3.38
CA ASN A 302 -18.51 8.41 -2.22
C ASN A 302 -17.84 7.02 -2.12
N GLN A 303 -17.43 6.45 -3.25
CA GLN A 303 -16.79 5.14 -3.34
C GLN A 303 -15.34 5.14 -2.81
N PHE A 304 -14.70 6.30 -2.65
CA PHE A 304 -13.34 6.38 -2.10
C PHE A 304 -13.26 5.96 -0.64
N SER A 305 -14.38 6.06 0.10
CA SER A 305 -14.43 5.67 1.51
C SER A 305 -14.23 4.16 1.72
N THR A 306 -14.59 3.35 0.71
CA THR A 306 -14.50 1.89 0.77
C THR A 306 -13.29 1.34 0.01
N LEU A 307 -12.56 2.16 -0.74
CA LEU A 307 -11.46 1.71 -1.60
C LEU A 307 -10.30 1.07 -0.80
N LEU A 308 -10.09 1.51 0.44
CA LEU A 308 -9.07 0.93 1.32
C LEU A 308 -9.56 -0.30 2.08
N HIS A 309 -10.85 -0.65 1.98
CA HIS A 309 -11.36 -1.90 2.52
C HIS A 309 -10.71 -3.07 1.78
N VAL A 310 -10.27 -4.07 2.54
CA VAL A 310 -9.61 -5.25 2.00
C VAL A 310 -10.60 -6.39 1.95
N ASP A 311 -10.74 -6.99 0.77
CA ASP A 311 -11.37 -8.29 0.56
C ASP A 311 -10.47 -9.10 -0.39
N PHE A 312 -10.65 -10.42 -0.45
CA PHE A 312 -9.79 -11.34 -1.16
C PHE A 312 -10.49 -11.86 -2.42
N TYR A 313 -10.40 -11.09 -3.50
CA TYR A 313 -11.04 -11.46 -4.75
C TYR A 313 -10.40 -12.70 -5.38
N VAL A 314 -11.22 -13.71 -5.70
CA VAL A 314 -10.79 -14.92 -6.41
C VAL A 314 -11.34 -14.88 -7.82
N ARG A 315 -10.44 -14.62 -8.78
CA ARG A 315 -10.76 -14.61 -10.22
C ARG A 315 -11.36 -15.94 -10.66
N LYS A 316 -12.29 -15.89 -11.62
CA LYS A 316 -12.79 -17.08 -12.30
C LYS A 316 -12.03 -17.33 -13.59
N ASN A 317 -11.45 -18.52 -13.73
CA ASN A 317 -10.83 -19.07 -14.95
C ASN A 317 -10.04 -18.05 -15.80
N GLU A 318 -10.62 -17.55 -16.90
CA GLU A 318 -9.97 -16.67 -17.90
C GLU A 318 -10.20 -15.17 -17.64
N GLU A 319 -10.68 -14.78 -16.46
CA GLU A 319 -11.05 -13.41 -16.15
C GLU A 319 -9.85 -12.45 -16.12
N LYS A 320 -9.96 -11.39 -16.91
CA LYS A 320 -9.01 -10.30 -17.03
C LYS A 320 -9.65 -8.95 -16.73
N PHE A 321 -8.80 -8.01 -16.36
CA PHE A 321 -9.11 -6.62 -16.10
C PHE A 321 -8.15 -5.72 -16.87
N LEU A 322 -8.46 -4.43 -17.03
CA LEU A 322 -7.56 -3.52 -17.74
C LEU A 322 -6.21 -3.35 -17.02
N PHE A 323 -6.23 -3.42 -15.69
CA PHE A 323 -5.00 -3.36 -14.90
C PHE A 323 -4.06 -4.56 -15.14
N ASP A 324 -4.53 -5.71 -15.67
CA ASP A 324 -3.63 -6.81 -16.07
C ASP A 324 -2.74 -6.43 -17.28
N PHE A 325 -3.12 -5.37 -18.00
CA PHE A 325 -2.35 -4.80 -19.11
C PHE A 325 -1.64 -3.50 -18.69
N GLY A 326 -1.67 -3.14 -17.40
CA GLY A 326 -1.13 -1.86 -16.91
C GLY A 326 -1.91 -0.64 -17.41
N ILE A 327 -3.19 -0.79 -17.78
CA ILE A 327 -4.03 0.30 -18.30
C ILE A 327 -4.93 0.82 -17.17
N PRO A 328 -4.68 2.04 -16.66
CA PRO A 328 -5.60 2.68 -15.73
C PRO A 328 -6.89 3.14 -16.42
N VAL A 329 -7.97 3.23 -15.64
CA VAL A 329 -9.28 3.71 -16.10
C VAL A 329 -9.55 5.11 -15.56
N CYS A 330 -9.64 6.08 -16.47
CA CYS A 330 -9.86 7.49 -16.17
C CYS A 330 -10.94 8.05 -17.10
N ILE A 331 -12.20 7.64 -16.86
CA ILE A 331 -13.33 7.99 -17.73
C ILE A 331 -13.58 9.50 -17.80
N ASP A 332 -13.63 10.02 -19.01
CA ASP A 332 -14.13 11.34 -19.39
C ASP A 332 -15.61 11.26 -19.74
N ASP A 333 -16.46 11.80 -18.86
CA ASP A 333 -17.92 11.82 -18.98
C ASP A 333 -18.44 12.80 -20.04
N THR A 334 -17.57 13.62 -20.63
CA THR A 334 -17.92 14.51 -21.75
C THR A 334 -17.88 13.79 -23.11
N LEU A 335 -17.32 12.57 -23.15
CA LEU A 335 -17.25 11.76 -24.36
C LEU A 335 -18.47 10.83 -24.47
N SER A 336 -19.00 10.70 -25.68
CA SER A 336 -19.98 9.68 -26.04
C SER A 336 -19.27 8.42 -26.51
N PHE A 337 -19.54 7.30 -25.86
CA PHE A 337 -19.02 6.00 -26.26
C PHE A 337 -20.06 4.92 -25.94
N GLU A 338 -20.65 4.34 -26.98
CA GLU A 338 -21.74 3.37 -26.87
C GLU A 338 -21.45 2.15 -27.72
N ILE A 339 -21.74 0.98 -27.18
CA ILE A 339 -21.72 -0.29 -27.90
C ILE A 339 -23.10 -0.94 -27.89
N ASP A 340 -23.35 -1.80 -28.87
CA ASP A 340 -24.52 -2.68 -28.87
C ASP A 340 -24.18 -4.03 -29.51
N GLY A 341 -25.01 -5.02 -29.24
CA GLY A 341 -25.00 -6.32 -29.87
C GLY A 341 -26.08 -6.42 -30.93
N TYR A 342 -25.75 -7.01 -32.07
CA TYR A 342 -26.68 -7.25 -33.17
C TYR A 342 -26.96 -8.72 -33.34
N LEU A 343 -28.22 -9.13 -33.23
CA LEU A 343 -28.62 -10.52 -33.42
C LEU A 343 -28.56 -10.93 -34.90
N ARG A 344 -27.97 -12.10 -35.16
CA ARG A 344 -27.93 -12.68 -36.50
C ARG A 344 -29.33 -12.93 -37.04
N LYS A 345 -30.21 -13.59 -36.27
CA LYS A 345 -31.58 -13.92 -36.70
C LYS A 345 -32.60 -13.39 -35.71
N LYS A 346 -33.56 -12.60 -36.20
CA LYS A 346 -34.73 -12.11 -35.48
C LYS A 346 -35.88 -11.93 -36.46
N ASP A 347 -37.05 -12.50 -36.16
CA ASP A 347 -38.22 -12.43 -37.04
C ASP A 347 -38.60 -10.99 -37.36
N GLY A 348 -38.81 -10.70 -38.65
CA GLY A 348 -39.14 -9.35 -39.14
C GLY A 348 -37.93 -8.42 -39.34
N PHE A 349 -36.70 -8.87 -39.07
CA PHE A 349 -35.48 -8.07 -39.24
C PHE A 349 -34.50 -8.73 -40.22
N ARG A 350 -33.71 -7.91 -40.92
CA ARG A 350 -32.55 -8.39 -41.69
C ARG A 350 -31.49 -8.96 -40.74
N GLU A 351 -30.62 -9.82 -41.25
CA GLU A 351 -29.53 -10.36 -40.45
C GLU A 351 -28.67 -9.24 -39.85
N TYR A 352 -28.39 -9.31 -38.55
CA TYR A 352 -27.61 -8.29 -37.82
C TYR A 352 -28.18 -6.87 -37.90
N ALA A 353 -29.51 -6.72 -38.04
CA ALA A 353 -30.18 -5.42 -37.99
C ALA A 353 -30.91 -5.16 -36.66
N TYR A 354 -31.03 -6.18 -35.79
CA TYR A 354 -31.73 -6.06 -34.51
C TYR A 354 -30.74 -5.84 -33.36
N LYS A 355 -30.81 -4.65 -32.75
CA LYS A 355 -30.08 -4.23 -31.55
C LYS A 355 -30.64 -4.91 -30.30
N ILE A 356 -29.79 -5.58 -29.51
CA ILE A 356 -30.25 -6.31 -28.32
C ILE A 356 -30.63 -5.37 -27.17
N SER A 357 -30.07 -4.16 -27.13
CA SER A 357 -30.46 -3.12 -26.18
C SER A 357 -31.96 -2.80 -26.23
N THR A 358 -32.60 -2.91 -27.40
CA THR A 358 -34.04 -2.65 -27.60
C THR A 358 -34.96 -3.55 -26.78
N ASN A 359 -34.44 -4.68 -26.29
CA ASN A 359 -35.15 -5.62 -25.43
C ASN A 359 -34.41 -5.86 -24.10
N GLY A 360 -33.65 -4.85 -23.64
CA GLY A 360 -32.89 -4.93 -22.39
C GLY A 360 -31.83 -6.04 -22.40
N GLY A 361 -31.24 -6.35 -23.55
CA GLY A 361 -30.21 -7.38 -23.69
C GLY A 361 -30.72 -8.81 -23.75
N ARG A 362 -32.05 -9.04 -23.69
CA ARG A 362 -32.63 -10.39 -23.70
C ARG A 362 -32.58 -11.04 -25.08
N VAL A 363 -31.96 -12.22 -25.15
CA VAL A 363 -31.78 -12.99 -26.38
C VAL A 363 -32.07 -14.48 -26.15
N GLY A 364 -32.51 -15.16 -27.20
CA GLY A 364 -32.70 -16.62 -27.17
C GLY A 364 -31.41 -17.39 -27.39
N LYS A 365 -31.40 -18.66 -26.95
CA LYS A 365 -30.29 -19.60 -27.21
C LYS A 365 -30.11 -19.92 -28.70
N LYS A 366 -28.93 -20.46 -29.03
CA LYS A 366 -28.58 -20.98 -30.37
C LYS A 366 -28.65 -19.92 -31.47
N ASN A 367 -28.29 -18.68 -31.12
CA ASN A 367 -28.15 -17.55 -32.03
C ASN A 367 -26.71 -17.02 -31.98
N SER A 368 -26.44 -15.96 -32.74
CA SER A 368 -25.14 -15.31 -32.77
C SER A 368 -25.28 -13.79 -32.68
N ILE A 369 -24.38 -13.13 -31.97
CA ILE A 369 -24.40 -11.68 -31.75
C ILE A 369 -23.09 -11.08 -32.28
N LYS A 370 -23.19 -10.02 -33.09
CA LYS A 370 -22.04 -9.19 -33.46
C LYS A 370 -22.05 -7.92 -32.62
N PHE A 371 -21.00 -7.66 -31.86
CA PHE A 371 -20.85 -6.43 -31.10
C PHE A 371 -20.15 -5.36 -31.92
N ARG A 372 -20.64 -4.12 -31.83
CA ARG A 372 -20.10 -2.98 -32.57
C ARG A 372 -20.17 -1.73 -31.72
N ILE A 373 -19.32 -0.76 -32.04
CA ILE A 373 -19.38 0.59 -31.49
C ILE A 373 -20.42 1.37 -32.30
N GLU A 374 -21.41 1.94 -31.60
CA GLU A 374 -22.56 2.65 -32.18
C GLU A 374 -22.34 4.15 -32.23
N ALA A 375 -21.86 4.70 -31.13
CA ALA A 375 -21.52 6.09 -30.99
C ALA A 375 -20.11 6.19 -30.42
N ASN A 376 -19.31 7.06 -31.00
CA ASN A 376 -17.93 7.24 -30.59
C ASN A 376 -17.46 8.64 -30.91
N SER A 377 -17.43 9.49 -29.88
CA SER A 377 -16.75 10.78 -29.93
C SER A 377 -15.34 10.72 -29.38
N THR A 378 -14.82 9.51 -29.08
CA THR A 378 -13.45 9.34 -28.59
C THR A 378 -12.48 9.38 -29.76
N SER A 379 -11.30 9.95 -29.55
CA SER A 379 -10.15 9.86 -30.46
C SER A 379 -9.26 8.65 -30.13
N ALA A 380 -9.86 7.57 -29.60
CA ALA A 380 -9.13 6.40 -29.17
C ALA A 380 -8.37 5.71 -30.30
N ASN A 381 -7.10 5.39 -30.04
CA ASN A 381 -6.23 4.68 -30.97
C ASN A 381 -6.31 3.16 -30.80
N GLN A 382 -6.89 2.69 -29.70
CA GLN A 382 -7.11 1.27 -29.43
C GLN A 382 -8.47 1.04 -28.76
N TYR A 383 -9.10 -0.08 -29.12
CA TYR A 383 -10.29 -0.59 -28.45
C TYR A 383 -10.02 -1.98 -27.89
N LYS A 384 -10.38 -2.19 -26.63
CA LYS A 384 -10.32 -3.51 -25.98
C LYS A 384 -11.73 -3.98 -25.63
N TRP A 385 -12.02 -5.24 -25.88
CA TRP A 385 -13.34 -5.84 -25.66
C TRP A 385 -13.26 -6.92 -24.59
N LYS A 386 -14.13 -6.85 -23.59
CA LYS A 386 -14.30 -7.89 -22.57
C LYS A 386 -15.59 -8.65 -22.82
N VAL A 387 -15.53 -9.98 -22.76
CA VAL A 387 -16.73 -10.83 -22.75
C VAL A 387 -16.77 -11.57 -21.42
N LYS A 388 -17.69 -11.18 -20.55
CA LYS A 388 -17.86 -11.77 -19.22
C LYS A 388 -19.13 -12.61 -19.20
N ASN A 389 -18.95 -13.91 -19.05
CA ASN A 389 -20.07 -14.82 -18.87
C ASN A 389 -20.51 -14.87 -17.42
N ASP A 390 -21.78 -15.21 -17.21
CA ASP A 390 -22.34 -15.47 -15.88
C ASP A 390 -21.47 -16.51 -15.13
N ASN A 391 -21.11 -16.20 -13.89
CA ASN A 391 -20.25 -17.07 -13.07
C ASN A 391 -20.90 -18.42 -12.74
N SER A 392 -22.23 -18.56 -12.91
CA SER A 392 -22.98 -19.80 -12.69
C SER A 392 -22.99 -20.74 -13.90
N CYS A 393 -22.52 -20.30 -15.07
CA CYS A 393 -22.53 -21.13 -16.26
C CYS A 393 -21.29 -22.06 -16.34
N SER A 394 -21.32 -23.05 -17.23
CA SER A 394 -20.21 -24.01 -17.40
C SER A 394 -18.95 -23.42 -18.02
N GLN A 395 -19.01 -22.21 -18.57
CA GLN A 395 -17.88 -21.49 -19.15
C GLN A 395 -17.87 -20.02 -18.71
N PRO A 396 -17.50 -19.74 -17.44
CA PRO A 396 -17.38 -18.38 -16.92
C PRO A 396 -16.13 -17.71 -17.52
N ARG A 397 -16.27 -17.24 -18.77
CA ARG A 397 -15.34 -16.39 -19.50
C ARG A 397 -15.19 -15.04 -18.83
N GLY A 398 -14.15 -14.30 -19.20
CA GLY A 398 -13.91 -12.94 -18.74
C GLY A 398 -12.69 -12.31 -19.41
N GLU A 399 -12.31 -12.82 -20.58
CA GLU A 399 -11.11 -12.39 -21.27
C GLU A 399 -11.29 -11.01 -21.92
N ILE A 400 -10.17 -10.33 -22.13
CA ILE A 400 -10.09 -9.06 -22.84
C ILE A 400 -9.26 -9.25 -24.12
N THR A 401 -9.79 -8.79 -25.25
CA THR A 401 -9.16 -8.90 -26.59
C THR A 401 -9.12 -7.57 -27.33
N ASP A 402 -8.18 -7.43 -28.27
CA ASP A 402 -7.98 -6.20 -29.05
C ASP A 402 -8.90 -6.12 -30.27
N GLY A 403 -9.50 -4.94 -30.48
CA GLY A 403 -10.28 -4.57 -31.66
C GLY A 403 -11.67 -5.21 -31.77
N LYS A 404 -11.84 -6.45 -31.29
CA LYS A 404 -13.11 -7.21 -31.32
C LYS A 404 -13.17 -8.22 -30.18
N THR A 405 -14.35 -8.82 -29.99
CA THR A 405 -14.54 -9.96 -29.09
C THR A 405 -13.74 -11.18 -29.58
N ARG A 406 -13.37 -12.09 -28.66
CA ARG A 406 -12.62 -13.32 -29.00
C ARG A 406 -13.30 -14.14 -30.09
N ASN A 407 -14.61 -14.30 -30.00
CA ASN A 407 -15.41 -14.89 -31.07
C ASN A 407 -16.26 -13.79 -31.70
N ASP A 408 -16.13 -13.60 -33.01
CA ASP A 408 -16.94 -12.64 -33.76
C ASP A 408 -17.57 -13.36 -34.97
N PRO A 409 -18.85 -13.74 -34.91
CA PRO A 409 -19.83 -13.40 -33.86
C PRO A 409 -19.71 -14.25 -32.58
N GLU A 410 -20.18 -13.72 -31.45
CA GLU A 410 -20.33 -14.46 -30.19
C GLU A 410 -21.59 -15.34 -30.24
N SER A 411 -21.54 -16.54 -29.65
CA SER A 411 -22.67 -17.49 -29.63
C SER A 411 -23.52 -17.38 -28.37
N THR A 412 -24.85 -17.49 -28.47
CA THR A 412 -25.77 -17.52 -27.31
C THR A 412 -25.99 -18.96 -26.80
N ALA A 413 -24.92 -19.61 -26.34
CA ALA A 413 -24.96 -21.04 -25.97
C ALA A 413 -25.43 -21.30 -24.54
N TYR A 414 -25.12 -20.40 -23.60
CA TYR A 414 -25.30 -20.61 -22.17
C TYR A 414 -26.38 -19.66 -21.64
N ALA A 415 -27.27 -20.15 -20.77
CA ALA A 415 -28.20 -19.26 -20.07
C ALA A 415 -27.48 -18.52 -18.95
N GLY A 416 -27.97 -17.33 -18.62
CA GLY A 416 -27.44 -16.50 -17.54
C GLY A 416 -27.42 -15.01 -17.88
N ASN A 417 -26.87 -14.23 -16.95
CA ASN A 417 -26.65 -12.80 -17.08
C ASN A 417 -25.19 -12.56 -17.49
N HIS A 418 -24.98 -12.45 -18.80
CA HIS A 418 -23.68 -12.16 -19.39
C HIS A 418 -23.56 -10.67 -19.69
N HIS A 419 -22.36 -10.19 -19.98
CA HIS A 419 -22.18 -8.85 -20.53
C HIS A 419 -20.93 -8.77 -21.40
N VAL A 420 -20.95 -7.77 -22.28
CA VAL A 420 -19.80 -7.37 -23.08
C VAL A 420 -19.45 -5.93 -22.73
N GLU A 421 -18.18 -5.64 -22.54
CA GLU A 421 -17.67 -4.29 -22.38
C GLU A 421 -16.72 -3.94 -23.51
N CYS A 422 -16.67 -2.67 -23.86
CA CYS A 422 -15.65 -2.12 -24.72
C CYS A 422 -15.00 -0.94 -24.01
N PHE A 423 -13.69 -0.80 -24.19
CA PHE A 423 -12.85 0.22 -23.60
C PHE A 423 -12.16 1.01 -24.71
N ALA A 424 -12.32 2.33 -24.70
CA ALA A 424 -11.66 3.25 -25.62
C ALA A 424 -10.36 3.76 -24.96
N ILE A 425 -9.22 3.52 -25.60
CA ILE A 425 -7.89 3.75 -25.03
C ILE A 425 -7.11 4.77 -25.88
N ILE A 426 -6.47 5.71 -25.18
CA ILE A 426 -5.48 6.64 -25.74
C ILE A 426 -4.22 6.52 -24.89
N ASP A 427 -3.07 6.28 -25.52
CA ASP A 427 -1.75 6.26 -24.88
C ASP A 427 -1.71 5.45 -23.56
N ASN A 428 -2.25 4.23 -23.61
CA ASN A 428 -2.34 3.30 -22.47
C ASN A 428 -3.24 3.76 -21.32
N LEU A 429 -4.15 4.72 -21.56
CA LEU A 429 -5.18 5.19 -20.63
C LEU A 429 -6.58 4.91 -21.19
N CYS A 430 -7.43 4.23 -20.41
CA CYS A 430 -8.84 4.05 -20.77
C CYS A 430 -9.64 5.31 -20.43
N ILE A 431 -10.15 5.99 -21.46
CA ILE A 431 -10.83 7.30 -21.36
C ILE A 431 -12.34 7.22 -21.48
N ALA A 432 -12.87 6.12 -22.04
CA ALA A 432 -14.30 5.85 -22.09
C ALA A 432 -14.53 4.33 -22.06
N ARG A 433 -15.67 3.91 -21.53
CA ARG A 433 -16.08 2.51 -21.53
C ARG A 433 -17.58 2.41 -21.71
N SER A 434 -18.03 1.33 -22.33
CA SER A 434 -19.45 1.04 -22.52
C SER A 434 -19.71 -0.43 -22.25
N LYS A 435 -20.86 -0.74 -21.67
CA LYS A 435 -21.26 -2.08 -21.26
C LYS A 435 -22.62 -2.42 -21.86
N GLN A 436 -22.72 -3.59 -22.49
CA GLN A 436 -23.95 -4.16 -23.00
C GLN A 436 -24.25 -5.46 -22.27
N ASP A 437 -25.33 -5.48 -21.49
CA ASP A 437 -25.83 -6.70 -20.86
C ASP A 437 -26.43 -7.65 -21.90
N VAL A 438 -26.26 -8.95 -21.68
CA VAL A 438 -26.73 -10.04 -22.55
C VAL A 438 -27.37 -11.10 -21.67
N ILE A 439 -28.70 -11.13 -21.65
CA ILE A 439 -29.48 -12.05 -20.82
C ILE A 439 -29.97 -13.18 -21.71
N ILE A 440 -29.44 -14.38 -21.49
CA ILE A 440 -29.80 -15.55 -22.28
C ILE A 440 -30.76 -16.43 -21.46
N SER A 441 -31.96 -16.62 -21.99
CA SER A 441 -32.99 -17.53 -21.44
C SER A 441 -33.05 -18.85 -22.21
#